data_AF-A0A954MHM0-F1
#
_entry.id   AF-A0A954MHM0-F1
#
_cell.length_a   1.000
_cell.length_b   1.000
_cell.length_c   1.000
_cell.angle_alpha   90.00
_cell.angle_beta   90.00
_cell.angle_gamma   90.00
#
_symmetry.space_group_name_H-M   'P 1'
#
loop_
_entity.id
_entity.type
_entity.pdbx_description
1 polymer ?
#
loop_
_entity_poly.entity_id
_entity_poly.type
_entity_poly.pdbx_seq_one_letter_code
_entity_poly.pdbx_strand_id
1 'polypeptide(L)' 'TPGSVFPRIIRMSQHHLGKLEHGSKIHRERQIQEICGRFDNFPSHLNLNEQGLFALGYYHQRQAIFTKKAKPEKAESGE' A
#
# COMPACT_ATOMS: atom_id res chain seq x y z
N THR A 1 6.48 3.34 17.68
CA THR A 1 5.13 3.82 17.33
C THR A 1 5.14 4.29 15.88
N PRO A 2 3.99 4.59 15.23
CA PRO A 2 3.99 4.95 13.82
C PRO A 2 4.96 6.10 13.49
N GLY A 3 4.89 7.20 14.23
CA GLY A 3 5.76 8.37 14.02
C GLY A 3 7.27 8.08 14.05
N SER A 4 7.74 7.09 14.80
CA SER A 4 9.16 6.75 14.87
C SER A 4 9.60 5.67 13.88
N VAL A 5 8.69 4.78 13.48
CA VAL A 5 9.01 3.61 12.65
C VAL A 5 8.82 3.89 11.16
N PHE A 6 7.73 4.56 10.76
CA PHE A 6 7.41 4.80 9.35
C PHE A 6 8.47 5.59 8.58
N PRO A 7 9.10 6.66 9.14
CA PRO A 7 10.17 7.36 8.42
C PRO A 7 11.33 6.44 8.02
N ARG A 8 11.71 5.50 8.92
CA ARG A 8 12.76 4.51 8.64
C ARG A 8 12.32 3.52 7.56
N ILE A 9 11.08 3.01 7.64
CA ILE A 9 10.52 2.08 6.64
C ILE A 9 10.46 2.74 5.27
N ILE A 10 9.97 3.98 5.18
CA ILE A 10 9.87 4.72 3.91
C ILE A 10 11.26 4.88 3.28
N ARG A 11 12.27 5.29 4.07
CA ARG A 11 13.64 5.39 3.57
C ARG A 11 14.16 4.05 3.02
N MET A 12 13.94 2.95 3.74
CA MET A 12 14.32 1.62 3.27
C MET A 12 13.56 1.21 2.01
N SER A 13 12.26 1.52 1.93
CA SER A 13 11.44 1.21 0.76
C SER A 13 11.99 1.87 -0.51
N GLN A 14 12.51 3.09 -0.43
CA GLN A 14 13.13 3.78 -1.58
C GLN A 14 14.35 3.03 -2.12
N HIS A 15 15.19 2.49 -1.24
CA HIS A 15 16.33 1.65 -1.65
C HIS A 15 15.89 0.35 -2.32
N HIS A 16 14.77 -0.24 -1.88
CA HIS A 16 14.20 -1.44 -2.51
C HIS A 16 13.52 -1.13 -3.85
N LEU A 17 12.80 -0.01 -3.96
CA LEU A 17 12.20 0.46 -5.21
C LEU A 17 13.24 0.68 -6.31
N GLY A 18 14.43 1.19 -5.94
CA GLY A 18 15.55 1.35 -6.86
C GLY A 18 16.07 0.05 -7.47
N LYS A 19 15.73 -1.12 -6.91
CA LYS A 19 16.11 -2.45 -7.41
C LYS A 19 15.03 -3.12 -8.26
N LEU A 20 13.87 -2.48 -8.44
CA LEU A 20 12.77 -3.03 -9.23
C LEU A 20 12.87 -2.59 -10.70
N GLU A 21 12.38 -3.44 -11.59
CA GLU A 21 12.14 -3.10 -13.00
C GLU A 21 11.20 -1.89 -13.12
N HIS A 22 11.36 -1.11 -14.20
CA HIS A 22 10.72 0.21 -14.36
C HIS A 22 9.20 0.20 -14.10
N GLY A 23 8.47 -0.73 -14.71
CA GLY A 23 7.01 -0.84 -14.52
C GLY A 23 6.61 -1.19 -13.09
N SER A 24 7.30 -2.15 -12.46
CA SER A 24 7.06 -2.55 -11.07
C SER A 24 7.40 -1.43 -10.09
N LYS A 25 8.47 -0.69 -10.35
CA LYS A 25 8.86 0.50 -9.59
C LYS A 25 7.75 1.55 -9.59
N ILE A 26 7.31 1.97 -10.78
CA ILE A 26 6.24 2.98 -10.93
C ILE A 26 4.96 2.52 -10.22
N HIS A 27 4.56 1.26 -10.41
CA HIS A 27 3.34 0.74 -9.80
C HIS A 27 3.38 0.82 -8.27
N ARG A 28 4.50 0.39 -7.67
CA ARG A 28 4.66 0.39 -6.20
C ARG A 28 4.83 1.80 -5.64
N GLU A 29 5.56 2.67 -6.33
CA GLU A 29 5.73 4.07 -5.95
C GLU A 29 4.38 4.81 -5.94
N ARG A 30 3.56 4.60 -6.98
CA ARG A 30 2.21 5.15 -7.06
C ARG A 30 1.31 4.67 -5.91
N GLN A 31 1.38 3.39 -5.54
CA GLN A 31 0.61 2.86 -4.40
C GLN A 31 1.03 3.53 -3.08
N ILE A 32 2.33 3.69 -2.85
CA ILE A 32 2.83 4.37 -1.64
C ILE A 32 2.38 5.83 -1.64
N GLN A 33 2.51 6.54 -2.76
CA GLN A 33 2.10 7.93 -2.89
C GLN A 33 0.60 8.12 -2.65
N GLU A 34 -0.24 7.24 -3.21
CA GLU A 34 -1.70 7.30 -3.04
C GLU A 34 -2.10 7.12 -1.57
N ILE A 35 -1.47 6.19 -0.86
CA ILE A 35 -1.76 5.94 0.55
C ILE A 35 -1.25 7.12 1.39
N CYS A 36 0.01 7.51 1.23
CA CYS A 36 0.61 8.59 2.01
C CYS A 36 -0.06 9.95 1.75
N GLY A 37 -0.54 10.21 0.53
CA GLY A 37 -1.24 11.45 0.19
C GLY A 37 -2.61 11.62 0.85
N ARG A 38 -3.12 10.60 1.54
CA ARG A 38 -4.37 10.67 2.32
C ARG A 38 -4.16 11.08 3.78
N PHE A 39 -2.90 11.24 4.22
CA PHE A 39 -2.56 11.55 5.61
C PHE A 39 -1.57 12.70 5.68
N ASP A 40 -1.81 13.65 6.58
CA ASP A 40 -0.91 14.79 6.76
C ASP A 40 0.27 14.47 7.69
N ASN A 41 0.10 13.51 8.62
CA ASN A 41 1.12 13.13 9.58
C ASN A 41 0.96 11.69 10.08
N PHE A 42 2.05 11.09 10.56
CA PHE A 42 1.99 9.82 11.30
C PHE A 42 1.70 10.08 12.78
N PRO A 43 0.76 9.36 13.40
CA PRO A 43 0.43 9.55 14.80
C PRO A 43 1.57 9.07 15.72
N SER A 44 1.78 9.79 16.83
CA SER A 44 2.80 9.46 17.82
C SER A 44 2.52 8.14 18.54
N HIS A 45 1.24 7.78 18.71
CA HIS A 45 0.76 6.56 19.35
C HIS A 45 -0.55 6.11 18.69
N LEU A 46 -0.88 4.82 18.83
CA LEU A 46 -2.19 4.25 18.48
C LEU A 46 -2.78 3.59 19.72
N ASN A 47 -4.06 3.76 19.97
CA ASN A 47 -4.78 3.01 20.99
C ASN A 47 -5.01 1.55 20.54
N LEU A 48 -5.51 0.68 21.43
CA LEU A 48 -5.68 -0.76 21.13
C LEU A 48 -6.61 -1.03 19.94
N ASN A 49 -7.69 -0.25 19.79
CA ASN A 49 -8.61 -0.40 18.67
C ASN A 49 -7.92 -0.01 17.36
N GLU A 50 -7.24 1.14 17.34
CA GLU A 50 -6.48 1.61 16.17
C GLU A 50 -5.37 0.64 15.75
N GLN A 51 -4.70 0.01 16.72
CA GLN A 51 -3.72 -1.06 16.44
C GLN A 51 -4.39 -2.27 15.77
N GLY A 52 -5.57 -2.66 16.23
CA GLY A 52 -6.39 -3.71 15.61
C GLY A 52 -6.79 -3.36 14.18
N LEU A 53 -7.27 -2.14 13.96
CA LEU A 53 -7.64 -1.63 12.62
C LEU A 53 -6.43 -1.58 11.68
N PHE A 54 -5.27 -1.17 12.18
CA PHE A 54 -4.03 -1.18 11.41
C PHE A 54 -3.65 -2.60 10.96
N ALA A 55 -3.73 -3.58 11.86
CA ALA A 55 -3.47 -4.98 11.54
C ALA A 55 -4.48 -5.53 10.52
N LEU A 56 -5.76 -5.22 10.69
CA LEU A 56 -6.81 -5.62 9.75
C LEU A 56 -6.57 -5.03 8.35
N GLY A 57 -6.29 -3.73 8.27
CA GLY A 57 -5.94 -3.05 7.02
C GLY A 57 -4.72 -3.66 6.33
N TYR A 58 -3.69 -4.06 7.08
CA TYR A 58 -2.54 -4.78 6.55
C TYR A 58 -2.95 -6.10 5.87
N TYR A 59 -3.78 -6.92 6.53
CA TYR A 59 -4.21 -8.20 5.96
C TYR A 59 -5.14 -8.02 4.76
N HIS A 60 -6.02 -7.02 4.75
CA HIS A 60 -6.81 -6.65 3.57
C HIS A 60 -5.92 -6.30 2.38
N GLN A 61 -4.93 -5.43 2.58
CA GLN A 61 -4.00 -5.02 1.52
C GLN A 61 -3.16 -6.22 1.04
N ARG A 62 -2.69 -7.06 1.97
CA ARG A 62 -1.93 -8.27 1.65
C ARG A 62 -2.75 -9.23 0.80
N GLN A 63 -3.99 -9.52 1.19
CA GLN A 63 -4.89 -10.34 0.39
C GLN A 63 -5.07 -9.76 -1.01
N ALA A 64 -5.38 -8.46 -1.11
CA ALA A 64 -5.59 -7.78 -2.40
C ALA A 64 -4.35 -7.85 -3.32
N ILE A 65 -3.13 -7.89 -2.78
CA ILE A 65 -1.89 -8.05 -3.55
C ILE A 65 -1.77 -9.47 -4.14
N PHE A 66 -2.21 -10.50 -3.42
CA PHE A 66 -2.03 -11.91 -3.82
C PHE A 66 -3.25 -12.55 -4.48
N THR A 67 -4.44 -11.96 -4.35
CA THR A 67 -5.62 -12.38 -5.09
C THR A 67 -5.55 -11.82 -6.51
N LYS A 68 -5.42 -12.69 -7.52
CA LYS A 68 -5.52 -12.28 -8.93
C LYS A 68 -6.86 -11.59 -9.15
N LYS A 69 -6.85 -10.36 -9.69
CA LYS A 69 -8.05 -9.80 -10.29
C LYS A 69 -8.47 -10.73 -11.42
N ALA A 70 -9.66 -11.32 -11.34
CA ALA A 70 -10.29 -11.95 -12.48
C ALA A 70 -10.32 -10.93 -13.63
N LYS A 71 -9.93 -11.34 -14.84
CA LYS A 71 -10.05 -10.50 -16.04
C LYS A 71 -11.50 -10.01 -16.11
N PRO A 72 -11.76 -8.71 -16.37
CA PRO A 72 -13.10 -8.29 -16.73
C PRO A 72 -13.48 -9.07 -18.00
N GLU A 73 -14.55 -9.85 -17.90
CA GLU A 73 -15.24 -10.44 -19.02
C GLU A 73 -15.52 -9.30 -20.01
N LYS A 74 -15.02 -9.43 -21.24
CA LYS A 74 -15.32 -8.48 -22.31
C LYS A 74 -16.84 -8.41 -22.39
N ALA A 75 -17.43 -7.27 -22.06
CA ALA A 75 -18.81 -6.98 -22.43
C ALA A 75 -18.86 -7.10 -23.96
N GLU A 76 -19.49 -8.17 -24.43
CA GLU A 76 -19.84 -8.36 -25.82
C GLU A 76 -20.68 -7.16 -26.23
N SER A 77 -20.15 -6.38 -27.17
CA SER A 77 -20.90 -5.38 -27.92
C SER A 77 -21.96 -6.13 -28.71
N GLY A 78 -23.19 -6.15 -28.19
CA GLY A 78 -24.38 -6.52 -28.93
C GLY A 78 -24.69 -5.43 -29.97
N GLU A 79 -25.03 -5.89 -31.18
CA GLU A 79 -25.47 -5.15 -32.36
C GLU A 79 -26.48 -4.02 -32.09
#